data_AF-A0A2D7QTW7-F1
#
_entry.id   AF-A0A2D7QTW7-F1
#
_cell.length_a   1.000
_cell.length_b   1.000
_cell.length_c   1.000
_cell.angle_alpha   90.00
_cell.angle_beta   90.00
_cell.angle_gamma   90.00
#
_symmetry.space_group_name_H-M   'P 1'
#
loop_
_entity.id
_entity.type
_entity.pdbx_description
1 polymer ?
#
loop_
_entity_poly.entity_id
_entity_poly.type
_entity_poly.pdbx_seq_one_letter_code
_entity_poly.pdbx_strand_id
1 'polypeptide(L)'
;MAKKQKQEEVEEVAIAAVKPTKNPKPVKPDWEVKDRTYILTGNKEPLTFTIPGKHTRKHALLWYDSLKGEQRELRYATNMSSPFVDEQKGEVTLGHITFRDGTLHVPKERVALQKLLSLYHPMKKLRYKELIPQQIADDEIDAIEWEIEALNAARNMDIDIAEAIVRVEYGSKVNKMSSKELKRDLLLLAKQNPKLFLSLAADENVQLRNFAINAVEANIIRISPDQRSVHWTSNDRKLMNVPFEENPYSAIASWFKTDEGIEVFKSIEKRL
;
A
#
# COMPACT_ATOMS: atom_id res chain seq x y z
N MET A 1 71.01 68.89 13.93
CA MET A 1 69.66 68.42 13.59
C MET A 1 69.54 66.97 14.08
N ALA A 2 69.27 66.68 15.35
CA ALA A 2 68.04 66.83 16.14
C ALA A 2 66.85 66.00 15.59
N LYS A 3 66.65 64.81 16.18
CA LYS A 3 65.36 64.14 16.46
C LYS A 3 65.65 62.92 17.36
N LYS A 4 65.76 63.12 18.69
CA LYS A 4 64.73 62.97 19.74
C LYS A 4 64.16 61.54 19.86
N GLN A 5 64.55 60.85 20.93
CA GLN A 5 63.84 59.74 21.57
C GLN A 5 62.65 60.27 22.41
N LYS A 6 61.57 59.48 22.50
CA LYS A 6 60.59 59.38 23.61
C LYS A 6 59.64 58.18 23.31
N GLN A 7 59.83 57.01 23.94
CA GLN A 7 59.22 56.46 25.17
C GLN A 7 57.72 56.08 25.10
N GLU A 8 57.45 54.78 25.42
CA GLU A 8 56.26 54.14 26.06
C GLU A 8 54.89 54.27 25.36
N GLU A 9 53.98 53.29 25.29
CA GLU A 9 53.68 52.00 25.95
C GLU A 9 52.69 51.25 25.01
N VAL A 10 52.19 50.05 25.38
CA VAL A 10 50.88 49.42 25.02
C VAL A 10 50.98 47.96 24.55
N GLU A 11 50.63 47.11 25.53
CA GLU A 11 49.77 45.92 25.50
C GLU A 11 50.16 44.66 24.70
N GLU A 12 50.30 43.59 25.47
CA GLU A 12 50.13 42.19 25.09
C GLU A 12 48.90 42.01 24.19
N VAL A 13 49.10 41.51 22.97
CA VAL A 13 48.03 40.85 22.21
C VAL A 13 48.36 39.37 22.13
N ALA A 14 47.52 38.63 22.87
CA ALA A 14 47.54 37.20 23.04
C ALA A 14 47.66 36.44 21.71
N ILE A 15 48.48 35.39 21.75
CA ILE A 15 48.63 34.38 20.71
C ILE A 15 47.27 33.69 20.56
N ALA A 16 46.50 34.08 19.53
CA ALA A 16 45.27 33.41 19.17
C ALA A 16 45.59 32.02 18.62
N ALA A 17 45.45 31.00 19.47
CA ALA A 17 45.47 29.60 19.10
C ALA A 17 44.43 29.35 17.98
N VAL A 18 44.94 28.97 16.80
CA VAL A 18 44.15 28.50 15.67
C VAL A 18 43.37 27.26 16.11
N LYS A 19 42.07 27.41 16.34
CA LYS A 19 41.17 26.26 16.55
C LYS A 19 41.18 25.40 15.28
N PRO A 20 41.52 24.10 15.35
CA PRO A 20 41.47 23.24 14.17
C PRO A 20 40.01 23.12 13.73
N THR A 21 39.74 23.58 12.50
CA THR A 21 38.48 23.39 11.80
C THR A 21 38.15 21.90 11.77
N LYS A 22 37.03 21.53 12.40
CA LYS A 22 36.47 20.18 12.32
C LYS A 22 36.30 19.80 10.86
N ASN A 23 37.01 18.75 10.43
CA ASN A 23 36.78 18.10 9.15
C ASN A 23 35.26 17.81 9.02
N PRO A 24 34.58 18.30 7.96
CA PRO A 24 33.19 17.94 7.73
C PRO A 24 33.15 16.43 7.47
N LYS A 25 32.41 15.70 8.31
CA LYS A 25 32.10 14.29 8.11
C LYS A 25 31.51 14.13 6.70
N PRO A 26 31.92 13.12 5.92
CA PRO A 26 31.37 12.91 4.59
C PRO A 26 29.86 12.69 4.71
N VAL A 27 29.09 13.63 4.17
CA VAL A 27 27.66 13.49 3.98
C VAL A 27 27.48 12.28 3.07
N LYS A 28 26.83 11.23 3.57
CA LYS A 28 26.45 10.10 2.71
C LYS A 28 25.67 10.69 1.54
N PRO A 29 26.01 10.40 0.28
CA PRO A 29 25.18 10.85 -0.82
C PRO A 29 23.78 10.28 -0.62
N ASP A 30 22.75 11.13 -0.65
CA ASP A 30 21.34 10.75 -0.45
C ASP A 30 20.85 9.69 -1.47
N TRP A 31 21.65 9.40 -2.50
CA TRP A 31 21.31 8.47 -3.56
C TRP A 31 22.52 7.64 -4.00
N GLU A 32 22.39 6.32 -3.85
CA GLU A 32 23.43 5.34 -4.19
C GLU A 32 23.48 5.04 -5.70
N VAL A 33 24.69 5.09 -6.26
CA VAL A 33 24.94 4.72 -7.66
C VAL A 33 25.27 3.23 -7.73
N LYS A 34 24.38 2.45 -8.33
CA LYS A 34 24.51 1.00 -8.52
C LYS A 34 23.94 0.61 -9.86
N ASP A 35 24.20 -0.61 -10.31
CA ASP A 35 23.56 -1.12 -11.53
C ASP A 35 22.05 -1.25 -11.31
N ARG A 36 21.26 -0.66 -12.20
CA ARG A 36 19.79 -0.61 -12.09
C ARG A 36 19.15 -1.19 -13.33
N THR A 37 18.12 -1.99 -13.12
CA THR A 37 17.29 -2.51 -14.21
C THR A 37 15.91 -1.87 -14.11
N TYR A 38 15.41 -1.35 -15.22
CA TYR A 38 14.06 -0.78 -15.32
C TYR A 38 13.22 -1.67 -16.22
N ILE A 39 11.95 -1.83 -15.87
CA ILE A 39 10.98 -2.61 -16.62
C ILE A 39 9.77 -1.75 -16.98
N LEU A 40 9.20 -1.95 -18.16
CA LEU A 40 7.98 -1.25 -18.57
C LEU A 40 6.79 -1.69 -17.71
N THR A 41 5.88 -0.75 -17.45
CA THR A 41 4.63 -1.02 -16.75
C THR A 41 3.53 -1.37 -17.75
N GLY A 42 2.73 -2.39 -17.41
CA GLY A 42 1.75 -3.01 -18.30
C GLY A 42 2.34 -4.25 -18.97
N ASN A 43 1.51 -5.27 -19.18
CA ASN A 43 1.88 -6.60 -19.67
C ASN A 43 2.32 -6.61 -21.16
N LYS A 44 3.22 -5.69 -21.53
CA LYS A 44 3.67 -5.41 -22.90
C LYS A 44 5.19 -5.50 -22.94
N GLU A 45 5.68 -6.45 -23.74
CA GLU A 45 7.09 -6.63 -24.06
C GLU A 45 7.31 -6.27 -25.54
N PRO A 46 7.26 -4.98 -25.89
CA PRO A 46 7.55 -4.57 -27.25
C PRO A 46 9.03 -4.84 -27.56
N LEU A 47 9.31 -5.25 -28.80
CA LEU A 47 10.68 -5.45 -29.30
C LEU A 47 11.55 -4.21 -29.02
N THR A 48 11.01 -3.02 -29.26
CA THR A 48 11.64 -1.76 -28.85
C THR A 48 10.60 -0.75 -28.36
N PHE A 49 10.92 -0.03 -27.29
CA PHE A 49 10.12 1.11 -26.82
C PHE A 49 11.03 2.24 -26.39
N THR A 50 10.86 3.43 -26.98
CA THR A 50 11.72 4.58 -26.73
C THR A 50 10.99 5.60 -25.87
N ILE A 51 11.60 6.00 -24.77
CA ILE A 51 11.11 7.08 -23.91
C ILE A 51 11.76 8.40 -24.34
N PRO A 52 11.03 9.53 -24.31
CA PRO A 52 11.61 10.84 -24.58
C PRO A 52 12.78 11.12 -23.65
N GLY A 53 13.95 11.43 -24.22
CA GLY A 53 15.14 11.85 -23.47
C GLY A 53 15.32 13.36 -23.39
N LYS A 54 14.51 14.18 -24.07
CA LYS A 54 14.62 15.64 -24.04
C LYS A 54 13.24 16.30 -24.00
N HIS A 55 13.18 17.48 -23.40
CA HIS A 55 12.00 18.32 -23.48
C HIS A 55 11.72 18.73 -24.93
N THR A 56 10.46 18.56 -25.34
CA THR A 56 9.95 19.01 -26.64
C THR A 56 8.51 19.49 -26.44
N ARG A 57 7.96 20.23 -27.41
CA ARG A 57 6.55 20.64 -27.39
C ARG A 57 5.57 19.47 -27.22
N LYS A 58 5.93 18.28 -27.72
CA LYS A 58 5.11 17.06 -27.61
C LYS A 58 5.32 16.31 -26.29
N HIS A 59 6.52 16.36 -25.72
CA HIS A 59 6.91 15.62 -24.53
C HIS A 59 7.52 16.58 -23.51
N ALA A 60 6.71 17.00 -22.54
CA ALA A 60 7.12 17.89 -21.47
C ALA A 60 8.01 17.14 -20.46
N LEU A 61 9.32 17.34 -20.59
CA LEU A 61 10.32 16.85 -19.63
C LEU A 61 10.77 18.00 -18.73
N LEU A 62 9.91 18.36 -17.78
CA LEU A 62 10.16 19.39 -16.78
C LEU A 62 10.11 18.76 -15.39
N TRP A 63 10.95 19.25 -14.48
CA TRP A 63 10.93 18.85 -13.08
C TRP A 63 10.96 20.08 -12.18
N TYR A 64 10.08 20.08 -11.18
CA TYR A 64 10.00 21.18 -10.21
C TYR A 64 10.99 20.96 -9.08
N ASP A 65 11.95 21.88 -8.96
CA ASP A 65 12.93 21.89 -7.87
C ASP A 65 12.35 22.67 -6.68
N SER A 66 11.94 21.95 -5.63
CA SER A 66 11.33 22.55 -4.44
C SER A 66 12.30 23.45 -3.65
N LEU A 67 13.61 23.26 -3.79
CA LEU A 67 14.61 24.05 -3.09
C LEU A 67 14.82 25.42 -3.74
N LYS A 68 14.77 25.45 -5.09
CA LYS A 68 14.94 26.69 -5.87
C LYS A 68 13.62 27.35 -6.23
N GLY A 69 12.50 26.63 -6.16
CA GLY A 69 11.19 27.13 -6.58
C GLY A 69 11.03 27.25 -8.10
N GLU A 70 11.87 26.56 -8.88
CA GLU A 70 11.96 26.73 -10.33
C GLU A 70 11.63 25.43 -11.09
N GLN A 71 11.08 25.57 -12.30
CA GLN A 71 10.86 24.47 -13.24
C GLN A 71 12.13 24.26 -14.07
N ARG A 72 12.77 23.11 -13.91
CA ARG A 72 14.03 22.78 -14.59
C ARG A 72 13.76 21.85 -15.78
N GLU A 73 14.36 22.19 -16.92
CA GLU A 73 14.29 21.34 -18.11
C GLU A 73 15.20 20.12 -17.96
N LEU A 74 14.66 18.94 -18.27
CA LEU A 74 15.42 17.70 -18.29
C LEU A 74 15.86 17.34 -19.72
N ARG A 75 17.12 16.92 -19.83
CA ARG A 75 17.74 16.46 -21.07
C ARG A 75 18.78 15.38 -20.80
N TYR A 76 18.60 14.25 -21.47
CA TYR A 76 19.54 13.15 -21.45
C TYR A 76 20.65 13.37 -22.47
N ALA A 77 21.84 13.61 -21.96
CA ALA A 77 23.08 13.72 -22.71
C ALA A 77 24.07 12.65 -22.23
N THR A 78 24.68 11.91 -23.15
CA THR A 78 25.59 10.81 -22.80
C THR A 78 26.94 11.28 -22.28
N ASN A 79 27.36 12.48 -22.68
CA ASN A 79 28.64 13.08 -22.32
C ASN A 79 28.58 13.99 -21.08
N MET A 80 27.38 14.19 -20.49
CA MET A 80 27.18 15.07 -19.34
C MET A 80 26.90 14.26 -18.07
N SER A 81 27.28 14.80 -16.92
CA SER A 81 27.09 14.17 -15.61
C SER A 81 25.73 14.45 -14.97
N SER A 82 25.03 15.49 -15.43
CA SER A 82 23.74 15.93 -14.91
C SER A 82 22.62 15.83 -15.97
N PRO A 83 21.40 15.42 -15.59
CA PRO A 83 20.25 15.41 -16.48
C PRO A 83 19.59 16.78 -16.66
N PHE A 84 19.98 17.81 -15.91
CA PHE A 84 19.38 19.14 -16.01
C PHE A 84 20.10 20.03 -17.02
N VAL A 85 19.34 20.75 -17.85
CA VAL A 85 19.89 21.56 -18.95
C VAL A 85 20.74 22.75 -18.45
N ASP A 86 20.35 23.37 -17.35
CA ASP A 86 21.05 24.50 -16.72
C ASP A 86 22.47 24.13 -16.22
N GLU A 87 22.71 22.85 -15.92
CA GLU A 87 24.00 22.34 -15.45
C GLU A 87 24.92 21.82 -16.58
N GLN A 88 24.38 21.62 -17.78
CA GLN A 88 25.13 21.08 -18.92
C GLN A 88 25.96 22.18 -19.60
N LYS A 89 27.29 22.07 -19.53
CA LYS A 89 28.22 23.03 -20.13
C LYS A 89 28.92 22.43 -21.35
N GLY A 90 28.91 23.15 -22.47
CA GLY A 90 29.61 22.76 -23.71
C GLY A 90 28.72 22.04 -24.73
N GLU A 91 29.34 21.31 -25.65
CA GLU A 91 28.64 20.56 -26.69
C GLU A 91 27.94 19.34 -26.10
N VAL A 92 26.71 19.07 -26.56
CA VAL A 92 25.83 18.05 -25.98
C VAL A 92 25.61 16.92 -26.98
N THR A 93 25.91 15.69 -26.58
CA THR A 93 25.58 14.48 -27.34
C THR A 93 24.29 13.87 -26.79
N LEU A 94 23.19 13.99 -27.54
CA LEU A 94 21.89 13.46 -27.13
C LEU A 94 21.87 11.92 -27.15
N GLY A 95 21.40 11.33 -26.06
CA GLY A 95 21.19 9.89 -25.97
C GLY A 95 19.74 9.49 -26.22
N HIS A 96 19.54 8.28 -26.73
CA HIS A 96 18.22 7.64 -26.80
C HIS A 96 18.03 6.67 -25.63
N ILE A 97 16.85 6.67 -25.03
CA ILE A 97 16.47 5.77 -23.94
C ILE A 97 15.54 4.71 -24.51
N THR A 98 16.09 3.55 -24.86
CA THR A 98 15.37 2.47 -25.53
C THR A 98 15.28 1.24 -24.64
N PHE A 99 14.06 0.83 -24.32
CA PHE A 99 13.76 -0.45 -23.71
C PHE A 99 13.73 -1.49 -24.83
N ARG A 100 14.39 -2.62 -24.59
CA ARG A 100 14.39 -3.79 -25.49
C ARG A 100 13.72 -4.93 -24.74
N ASP A 101 12.76 -5.57 -25.39
CA ASP A 101 11.98 -6.67 -24.81
C ASP A 101 11.42 -6.29 -23.42
N GLY A 102 10.90 -5.07 -23.30
CA GLY A 102 10.33 -4.55 -22.06
C GLY A 102 11.32 -4.16 -20.94
N THR A 103 12.63 -4.38 -21.11
CA THR A 103 13.64 -4.11 -20.09
C THR A 103 14.70 -3.08 -20.55
N LEU A 104 15.27 -2.36 -19.58
CA LEU A 104 16.39 -1.44 -19.78
C LEU A 104 17.39 -1.64 -18.64
N HIS A 105 18.56 -2.19 -18.97
CA HIS A 105 19.68 -2.28 -18.05
C HIS A 105 20.53 -1.01 -18.13
N VAL A 106 20.74 -0.35 -16.99
CA VAL A 106 21.55 0.87 -16.90
C VAL A 106 22.71 0.63 -15.93
N PRO A 107 23.95 0.56 -16.43
CA PRO A 107 25.10 0.31 -15.58
C PRO A 107 25.48 1.58 -14.81
N LYS A 108 26.20 1.41 -13.70
CA LYS A 108 26.58 2.47 -12.73
C LYS A 108 27.33 3.64 -13.35
N GLU A 109 28.04 3.44 -14.46
CA GLU A 109 28.80 4.50 -15.15
C GLU A 109 27.85 5.56 -15.76
N ARG A 110 26.61 5.19 -16.10
CA ARG A 110 25.62 6.10 -16.69
C ARG A 110 24.83 6.85 -15.63
N VAL A 111 25.54 7.59 -14.77
CA VAL A 111 24.98 8.31 -13.63
C VAL A 111 23.85 9.29 -14.04
N ALA A 112 24.02 10.03 -15.13
CA ALA A 112 23.01 10.97 -15.62
C ALA A 112 21.70 10.27 -16.03
N LEU A 113 21.80 9.11 -16.70
CA LEU A 113 20.64 8.31 -17.09
C LEU A 113 19.92 7.75 -15.87
N GLN A 114 20.67 7.23 -14.90
CA GLN A 114 20.09 6.69 -13.68
C GLN A 114 19.38 7.77 -12.86
N LYS A 115 20.00 8.94 -12.68
CA LYS A 115 19.36 10.08 -11.99
C LYS A 115 18.07 10.50 -12.69
N LEU A 116 18.11 10.60 -14.03
CA LEU A 116 16.93 10.91 -14.81
C LEU A 116 15.83 9.88 -14.54
N LEU A 117 16.10 8.59 -14.72
CA LEU A 117 15.08 7.53 -14.64
C LEU A 117 14.57 7.27 -13.22
N SER A 118 15.45 7.26 -12.21
CA SER A 118 15.09 6.98 -10.82
C SER A 118 14.57 8.18 -10.06
N LEU A 119 14.89 9.43 -10.42
CA LEU A 119 14.49 10.60 -9.62
C LEU A 119 13.54 11.53 -10.35
N TYR A 120 13.87 11.92 -11.58
CA TYR A 120 13.30 13.14 -12.17
C TYR A 120 12.29 12.90 -13.29
N HIS A 121 12.37 11.77 -13.98
CA HIS A 121 11.62 11.57 -15.22
C HIS A 121 10.11 11.48 -14.96
N PRO A 122 9.27 12.26 -15.68
CA PRO A 122 7.82 12.33 -15.43
C PRO A 122 7.08 11.00 -15.60
N MET A 123 7.60 10.11 -16.45
CA MET A 123 6.98 8.79 -16.70
C MET A 123 7.39 7.70 -15.70
N LYS A 124 8.20 8.04 -14.67
CA LYS A 124 8.55 7.11 -13.58
C LYS A 124 7.27 6.63 -12.88
N LYS A 125 7.16 5.33 -12.59
CA LYS A 125 5.97 4.63 -12.07
C LYS A 125 4.75 4.58 -13.01
N LEU A 126 4.66 5.46 -14.02
CA LEU A 126 3.56 5.47 -14.98
C LEU A 126 3.79 4.52 -16.16
N ARG A 127 4.98 4.58 -16.78
CA ARG A 127 5.34 3.78 -17.97
C ARG A 127 6.45 2.78 -17.72
N TYR A 128 7.23 2.97 -16.67
CA TYR A 128 8.27 2.05 -16.26
C TYR A 128 8.48 2.14 -14.74
N LYS A 129 9.01 1.07 -14.17
CA LYS A 129 9.40 0.98 -12.76
C LYS A 129 10.81 0.40 -12.63
N GLU A 130 11.48 0.76 -11.55
CA GLU A 130 12.77 0.14 -11.19
C GLU A 130 12.51 -1.26 -10.64
N LEU A 131 13.26 -2.24 -11.14
CA LEU A 131 13.25 -3.59 -10.61
C LEU A 131 14.16 -3.62 -9.39
N ILE A 132 13.57 -3.76 -8.20
CA ILE A 132 14.29 -3.90 -6.94
C ILE A 132 14.03 -5.32 -6.45
N PRO A 133 14.93 -6.28 -6.71
CA PRO A 133 14.70 -7.69 -6.39
C PRO A 133 14.40 -7.93 -4.91
N GLN A 134 15.07 -7.18 -4.03
CA GLN A 134 14.87 -7.29 -2.59
C GLN A 134 13.45 -6.87 -2.18
N GLN A 135 12.95 -5.75 -2.69
CA GLN A 135 11.58 -5.31 -2.39
C GLN A 135 10.54 -6.31 -2.94
N ILE A 136 10.79 -6.90 -4.11
CA ILE A 136 9.90 -7.92 -4.67
C ILE A 136 9.89 -9.16 -3.79
N ALA A 137 11.06 -9.61 -3.33
CA ALA A 137 11.16 -10.74 -2.42
C ALA A 137 10.46 -10.47 -1.09
N ASP A 138 10.62 -9.27 -0.53
CA ASP A 138 9.92 -8.86 0.71
C ASP A 138 8.40 -8.86 0.50
N ASP A 139 7.90 -8.23 -0.58
CA ASP A 139 6.47 -8.22 -0.92
C ASP A 139 5.90 -9.64 -1.16
N GLU A 140 6.70 -10.54 -1.77
CA GLU A 140 6.36 -11.94 -1.99
C GLU A 140 6.33 -12.75 -0.69
N ILE A 141 7.30 -12.54 0.19
CA ILE A 141 7.35 -13.15 1.53
C ILE A 141 6.12 -12.72 2.33
N ASP A 142 5.83 -11.41 2.39
CA ASP A 142 4.65 -10.89 3.08
C ASP A 142 3.37 -11.55 2.54
N ALA A 143 3.22 -11.67 1.22
CA ALA A 143 2.07 -12.32 0.60
C ALA A 143 1.94 -13.80 1.00
N ILE A 144 3.05 -14.53 1.07
CA ILE A 144 3.10 -15.92 1.52
C ILE A 144 2.76 -16.02 3.01
N GLU A 145 3.28 -15.12 3.85
CA GLU A 145 2.98 -15.09 5.28
C GLU A 145 1.47 -14.87 5.53
N TRP A 146 0.85 -13.93 4.80
CA TRP A 146 -0.60 -13.74 4.84
C TRP A 146 -1.37 -15.01 4.44
N GLU A 147 -0.94 -15.71 3.39
CA GLU A 147 -1.56 -16.97 2.95
C GLU A 147 -1.42 -18.07 4.02
N ILE A 148 -0.25 -18.21 4.62
CA ILE A 148 0.01 -19.20 5.68
C ILE A 148 -0.85 -18.91 6.91
N GLU A 149 -0.91 -17.65 7.34
CA GLU A 149 -1.73 -17.25 8.49
C GLU A 149 -3.22 -17.53 8.24
N ALA A 150 -3.73 -17.13 7.07
CA ALA A 150 -5.12 -17.37 6.67
C ALA A 150 -5.45 -18.87 6.62
N LEU A 151 -4.58 -19.69 6.02
CA LEU A 151 -4.78 -21.14 5.93
C LEU A 151 -4.74 -21.82 7.30
N ASN A 152 -3.86 -21.39 8.19
CA ASN A 152 -3.79 -21.92 9.56
C ASN A 152 -5.04 -21.54 10.36
N ALA A 153 -5.51 -20.30 10.24
CA ALA A 153 -6.75 -19.85 10.86
C ALA A 153 -7.96 -20.64 10.32
N ALA A 154 -8.09 -20.79 9.00
CA ALA A 154 -9.16 -21.57 8.37
C ALA A 154 -9.13 -23.06 8.77
N ARG A 155 -7.94 -23.65 8.94
CA ARG A 155 -7.80 -25.06 9.32
C ARG A 155 -8.34 -25.36 10.72
N ASN A 156 -8.11 -24.43 11.65
CA ASN A 156 -8.45 -24.54 13.07
C ASN A 156 -9.84 -23.97 13.42
N MET A 157 -10.53 -23.38 12.44
CA MET A 157 -11.83 -22.75 12.63
C MET A 157 -12.96 -23.79 12.77
N ASP A 158 -13.92 -23.48 13.65
CA ASP A 158 -15.12 -24.27 13.84
C ASP A 158 -16.08 -24.18 12.64
N ILE A 159 -16.88 -25.24 12.45
CA ILE A 159 -17.76 -25.38 11.28
C ILE A 159 -18.81 -24.26 11.24
N ASP A 160 -19.34 -23.83 12.39
CA ASP A 160 -20.38 -22.79 12.45
C ASP A 160 -19.84 -21.41 12.04
N ILE A 161 -18.56 -21.13 12.36
CA ILE A 161 -17.87 -19.91 11.91
C ILE A 161 -17.56 -20.02 10.42
N ALA A 162 -17.10 -21.19 9.99
CA ALA A 162 -16.83 -21.44 8.58
C ALA A 162 -18.08 -21.22 7.72
N GLU A 163 -19.23 -21.71 8.17
CA GLU A 163 -20.53 -21.48 7.53
C GLU A 163 -20.83 -19.99 7.37
N ALA A 164 -20.66 -19.22 8.45
CA ALA A 164 -20.92 -17.79 8.47
C ALA A 164 -20.04 -17.01 7.47
N ILE A 165 -18.77 -17.38 7.35
CA ILE A 165 -17.83 -16.74 6.41
C ILE A 165 -18.17 -17.14 4.97
N VAL A 166 -18.37 -18.43 4.69
CA VAL A 166 -18.69 -18.95 3.35
C VAL A 166 -20.04 -18.42 2.85
N ARG A 167 -20.98 -18.11 3.76
CA ARG A 167 -22.28 -17.50 3.44
C ARG A 167 -22.15 -16.12 2.82
N VAL A 168 -21.08 -15.37 3.11
CA VAL A 168 -20.82 -14.08 2.45
C VAL A 168 -20.62 -14.25 0.94
N GLU A 169 -20.04 -15.37 0.51
CA GLU A 169 -19.75 -15.65 -0.90
C GLU A 169 -20.88 -16.42 -1.60
N TYR A 170 -21.42 -17.46 -0.96
CA TYR A 170 -22.40 -18.37 -1.59
C TYR A 170 -23.86 -18.13 -1.17
N GLY A 171 -24.09 -17.25 -0.18
CA GLY A 171 -25.42 -16.92 0.33
C GLY A 171 -26.14 -18.14 0.93
N SER A 172 -27.44 -18.24 0.71
CA SER A 172 -28.31 -19.29 1.26
C SER A 172 -28.04 -20.71 0.73
N LYS A 173 -27.15 -20.88 -0.25
CA LYS A 173 -26.73 -22.22 -0.73
C LYS A 173 -25.99 -23.01 0.34
N VAL A 174 -25.36 -22.30 1.27
CA VAL A 174 -24.54 -22.85 2.36
C VAL A 174 -25.33 -23.83 3.24
N ASN A 175 -26.63 -23.60 3.45
CA ASN A 175 -27.51 -24.50 4.22
C ASN A 175 -27.64 -25.92 3.66
N LYS A 176 -27.34 -26.12 2.37
CA LYS A 176 -27.44 -27.42 1.70
C LYS A 176 -26.09 -28.13 1.57
N MET A 177 -25.02 -27.48 2.01
CA MET A 177 -23.66 -27.97 1.86
C MET A 177 -23.28 -28.87 3.03
N SER A 178 -22.49 -29.89 2.74
CA SER A 178 -21.91 -30.74 3.78
C SER A 178 -20.78 -30.00 4.52
N SER A 179 -20.50 -30.42 5.75
CA SER A 179 -19.38 -29.87 6.53
C SER A 179 -18.02 -29.98 5.82
N LYS A 180 -17.84 -31.01 5.00
CA LYS A 180 -16.63 -31.19 4.17
C LYS A 180 -16.55 -30.16 3.03
N GLU A 181 -17.68 -29.83 2.41
CA GLU A 181 -17.73 -28.80 1.38
C GLU A 181 -17.51 -27.41 1.97
N LEU A 182 -18.12 -27.10 3.13
CA LEU A 182 -17.86 -25.86 3.85
C LEU A 182 -16.38 -25.69 4.18
N LYS A 183 -15.74 -26.74 4.72
CA LYS A 183 -14.31 -26.69 5.06
C LYS A 183 -13.42 -26.55 3.82
N ARG A 184 -13.77 -27.21 2.72
CA ARG A 184 -13.06 -27.06 1.44
C ARG A 184 -13.15 -25.62 0.94
N ASP A 185 -14.34 -25.06 0.92
CA ASP A 185 -14.59 -23.74 0.32
C ASP A 185 -14.03 -22.62 1.20
N LEU A 186 -14.04 -22.80 2.53
CA LEU A 186 -13.32 -21.92 3.46
C LEU A 186 -11.81 -21.88 3.18
N LEU A 187 -11.19 -23.04 2.97
CA LEU A 187 -9.75 -23.14 2.65
C LEU A 187 -9.45 -22.53 1.28
N LEU A 188 -10.34 -22.69 0.30
CA LEU A 188 -10.20 -22.04 -1.00
C LEU A 188 -10.26 -20.52 -0.88
N LEU A 189 -11.21 -19.98 -0.09
CA LEU A 189 -11.32 -18.55 0.17
C LEU A 189 -10.06 -18.00 0.86
N ALA A 190 -9.59 -18.69 1.91
CA ALA A 190 -8.37 -18.31 2.64
C ALA A 190 -7.14 -18.29 1.73
N LYS A 191 -7.05 -19.23 0.77
CA LYS A 191 -5.98 -19.29 -0.21
C LYS A 191 -6.07 -18.18 -1.26
N GLN A 192 -7.25 -17.96 -1.82
CA GLN A 192 -7.44 -17.01 -2.93
C GLN A 192 -7.38 -15.56 -2.46
N ASN A 193 -7.96 -15.27 -1.29
CA ASN A 193 -8.04 -13.92 -0.74
C ASN A 193 -7.67 -13.91 0.76
N PRO A 194 -6.39 -14.11 1.14
CA PRO A 194 -5.97 -14.26 2.53
C PRO A 194 -6.35 -13.06 3.41
N LYS A 195 -6.14 -11.84 2.91
CA LYS A 195 -6.45 -10.60 3.65
C LYS A 195 -7.94 -10.43 3.91
N LEU A 196 -8.79 -10.74 2.93
CA LEU A 196 -10.23 -10.69 3.09
C LEU A 196 -10.69 -11.74 4.11
N PHE A 197 -10.19 -12.98 3.97
CA PHE A 197 -10.51 -14.04 4.91
C PHE A 197 -10.15 -13.67 6.35
N LEU A 198 -8.94 -13.18 6.60
CA LEU A 198 -8.51 -12.76 7.94
C LEU A 198 -9.37 -11.61 8.49
N SER A 199 -9.78 -10.67 7.63
CA SER A 199 -10.68 -9.58 8.05
C SER A 199 -12.07 -10.09 8.45
N LEU A 200 -12.59 -11.11 7.75
CA LEU A 200 -13.87 -11.73 8.08
C LEU A 200 -13.76 -12.61 9.32
N ALA A 201 -12.65 -13.35 9.48
CA ALA A 201 -12.39 -14.17 10.65
C ALA A 201 -12.24 -13.34 11.93
N ALA A 202 -11.73 -12.11 11.83
CA ALA A 202 -11.58 -11.19 12.95
C ALA A 202 -12.90 -10.50 13.35
N ASP A 203 -13.93 -10.50 12.51
CA ASP A 203 -15.21 -9.85 12.83
C ASP A 203 -16.08 -10.74 13.72
N GLU A 204 -16.10 -10.42 15.01
CA GLU A 204 -16.89 -11.09 16.05
C GLU A 204 -18.40 -11.14 15.75
N ASN A 205 -18.91 -10.20 14.95
CA ASN A 205 -20.33 -10.16 14.62
C ASN A 205 -20.71 -11.13 13.49
N VAL A 206 -19.75 -11.72 12.77
CA VAL A 206 -20.02 -12.66 11.68
C VAL A 206 -20.88 -13.84 12.15
N GLN A 207 -20.54 -14.41 13.31
CA GLN A 207 -21.32 -15.49 13.92
C GLN A 207 -22.75 -15.06 14.26
N LEU A 208 -22.90 -13.91 14.92
CA LEU A 208 -24.22 -13.40 15.35
C LEU A 208 -25.11 -13.04 14.16
N ARG A 209 -24.51 -12.53 13.06
CA ARG A 209 -25.24 -12.30 11.80
C ARG A 209 -25.67 -13.61 11.17
N ASN A 210 -24.81 -14.63 11.13
CA ASN A 210 -25.17 -15.95 10.60
C ASN A 210 -26.31 -16.58 11.41
N PHE A 211 -26.25 -16.48 12.74
CA PHE A 211 -27.30 -16.93 13.63
C PHE A 211 -28.64 -16.24 13.35
N ALA A 212 -28.62 -14.91 13.17
CA ALA A 212 -29.82 -14.15 12.80
C ALA A 212 -30.42 -14.61 11.46
N ILE A 213 -29.56 -14.87 10.45
CA ILE A 213 -30.00 -15.38 9.14
C ILE A 213 -30.64 -16.77 9.30
N ASN A 214 -29.99 -17.67 10.03
CA ASN A 214 -30.50 -19.02 10.26
C ASN A 214 -31.86 -18.99 10.99
N ALA A 215 -32.03 -18.09 11.95
CA ALA A 215 -33.30 -17.91 12.66
C ALA A 215 -34.44 -17.37 11.76
N VAL A 216 -34.11 -16.52 10.77
CA VAL A 216 -35.07 -16.06 9.76
C VAL A 216 -35.43 -17.18 8.80
N GLU A 217 -34.44 -17.93 8.31
CA GLU A 217 -34.65 -19.05 7.38
C GLU A 217 -35.42 -20.21 8.01
N ALA A 218 -35.23 -20.45 9.32
CA ALA A 218 -36.00 -21.41 10.11
C ALA A 218 -37.42 -20.93 10.45
N ASN A 219 -37.83 -19.73 9.99
CA ASN A 219 -39.11 -19.10 10.30
C ASN A 219 -39.35 -18.88 11.81
N ILE A 220 -38.31 -18.70 12.61
CA ILE A 220 -38.43 -18.41 14.05
C ILE A 220 -38.70 -16.92 14.27
N ILE A 221 -37.94 -16.08 13.57
CA ILE A 221 -38.08 -14.63 13.54
C ILE A 221 -38.35 -14.18 12.09
N ARG A 222 -39.03 -13.03 11.94
CA ARG A 222 -39.29 -12.42 10.63
C ARG A 222 -38.87 -10.96 10.64
N ILE A 223 -38.23 -10.53 9.57
CA ILE A 223 -37.91 -9.12 9.32
C ILE A 223 -39.09 -8.53 8.53
N SER A 224 -39.54 -7.34 8.94
CA SER A 224 -40.62 -6.65 8.23
C SER A 224 -40.21 -6.35 6.77
N PRO A 225 -41.17 -6.31 5.81
CA PRO A 225 -40.84 -6.06 4.40
C PRO A 225 -40.14 -4.73 4.14
N ASP A 226 -40.39 -3.74 5.00
CA ASP A 226 -39.73 -2.42 4.99
C ASP A 226 -38.34 -2.43 5.66
N GLN A 227 -37.89 -3.59 6.17
CA GLN A 227 -36.61 -3.79 6.85
C GLN A 227 -36.40 -2.95 8.13
N ARG A 228 -37.49 -2.45 8.73
CA ARG A 228 -37.42 -1.54 9.89
C ARG A 228 -37.67 -2.19 11.25
N SER A 229 -38.15 -3.42 11.27
CA SER A 229 -38.52 -4.08 12.53
C SER A 229 -38.42 -5.59 12.44
N VAL A 230 -38.09 -6.21 13.57
CA VAL A 230 -37.95 -7.65 13.70
C VAL A 230 -39.04 -8.16 14.64
N HIS A 231 -39.70 -9.24 14.26
CA HIS A 231 -40.82 -9.82 14.99
C HIS A 231 -40.65 -11.32 15.17
N TRP A 232 -41.30 -11.87 16.18
CA TRP A 232 -41.52 -13.32 16.28
C TRP A 232 -42.47 -13.79 15.19
N THR A 233 -42.17 -14.90 14.53
CA THR A 233 -43.08 -15.46 13.53
C THR A 233 -44.35 -16.07 14.16
N SER A 234 -44.24 -16.63 15.37
CA SER A 234 -45.33 -17.38 15.99
C SER A 234 -46.51 -16.54 16.49
N ASN A 235 -46.25 -15.33 16.98
CA ASN A 235 -47.27 -14.47 17.62
C ASN A 235 -47.20 -13.01 17.16
N ASP A 236 -46.35 -12.73 16.16
CA ASP A 236 -46.10 -11.40 15.61
C ASP A 236 -45.68 -10.33 16.63
N ARG A 237 -45.18 -10.75 17.80
CA ARG A 237 -44.68 -9.81 18.80
C ARG A 237 -43.39 -9.18 18.30
N LYS A 238 -43.34 -7.85 18.34
CA LYS A 238 -42.16 -7.06 18.00
C LYS A 238 -41.00 -7.31 18.98
N LEU A 239 -39.82 -7.56 18.42
CA LEU A 239 -38.57 -7.77 19.14
C LEU A 239 -37.76 -6.49 19.22
N MET A 240 -37.45 -5.89 18.07
CA MET A 240 -36.65 -4.68 17.99
C MET A 240 -37.01 -3.82 16.77
N ASN A 241 -36.57 -2.56 16.80
CA ASN A 241 -36.50 -1.70 15.62
C ASN A 241 -35.09 -1.73 15.05
N VAL A 242 -35.01 -1.73 13.71
CA VAL A 242 -33.75 -1.58 12.99
C VAL A 242 -33.47 -0.08 12.83
N PRO A 243 -32.28 0.41 13.21
CA PRO A 243 -31.87 1.80 12.98
C PRO A 243 -31.92 2.18 11.49
N PHE A 244 -32.16 3.45 11.20
CA PHE A 244 -32.20 3.95 9.82
C PHE A 244 -30.80 3.85 9.19
N GLU A 245 -30.74 3.43 7.92
CA GLU A 245 -29.49 3.18 7.14
C GLU A 245 -28.61 1.99 7.58
N GLU A 246 -29.06 1.16 8.53
CA GLU A 246 -28.31 -0.03 8.94
C GLU A 246 -28.85 -1.32 8.30
N ASN A 247 -27.96 -2.28 8.04
CA ASN A 247 -28.36 -3.62 7.61
C ASN A 247 -29.11 -4.34 8.76
N PRO A 248 -30.32 -4.88 8.53
CA PRO A 248 -31.11 -5.55 9.56
C PRO A 248 -30.37 -6.64 10.33
N TYR A 249 -29.54 -7.45 9.66
CA TYR A 249 -28.78 -8.52 10.32
C TYR A 249 -27.66 -7.98 11.20
N SER A 250 -27.06 -6.84 10.82
CA SER A 250 -26.03 -6.17 11.64
C SER A 250 -26.66 -5.53 12.88
N ALA A 251 -27.84 -4.93 12.73
CA ALA A 251 -28.61 -4.42 13.85
C ALA A 251 -29.03 -5.53 14.81
N ILE A 252 -29.49 -6.68 14.30
CA ILE A 252 -29.82 -7.86 15.13
C ILE A 252 -28.58 -8.40 15.86
N ALA A 253 -27.44 -8.50 15.17
CA ALA A 253 -26.20 -8.97 15.79
C ALA A 253 -25.77 -8.04 16.94
N SER A 254 -25.87 -6.72 16.75
CA SER A 254 -25.62 -5.75 17.81
C SER A 254 -26.64 -5.84 18.95
N TRP A 255 -27.92 -6.08 18.61
CA TRP A 255 -28.98 -6.23 19.61
C TRP A 255 -28.83 -7.49 20.46
N PHE A 256 -28.36 -8.61 19.90
CA PHE A 256 -28.08 -9.83 20.67
C PHE A 256 -27.00 -9.64 21.75
N LYS A 257 -26.20 -8.56 21.68
CA LYS A 257 -25.24 -8.20 22.73
C LYS A 257 -25.85 -7.42 23.89
N THR A 258 -27.11 -7.01 23.79
CA THR A 258 -27.85 -6.30 24.85
C THR A 258 -28.53 -7.29 25.81
N ASP A 259 -28.86 -6.85 27.03
CA ASP A 259 -29.49 -7.72 28.05
C ASP A 259 -30.79 -8.37 27.55
N GLU A 260 -31.67 -7.60 26.89
CA GLU A 260 -32.90 -8.12 26.28
C GLU A 260 -32.62 -9.08 25.12
N GLY A 261 -31.61 -8.79 24.31
CA GLY A 261 -31.23 -9.60 23.17
C GLY A 261 -30.63 -10.95 23.54
N ILE A 262 -29.92 -11.04 24.66
CA ILE A 262 -29.32 -12.31 25.15
C ILE A 262 -30.41 -13.32 25.54
N GLU A 263 -31.50 -12.88 26.17
CA GLU A 263 -32.62 -13.75 26.51
C GLU A 263 -33.28 -14.32 25.26
N VAL A 264 -33.50 -13.46 24.26
CA VAL A 264 -34.09 -13.87 22.99
C VAL A 264 -33.15 -14.77 22.19
N PHE A 265 -31.84 -14.47 22.16
CA PHE A 265 -30.83 -15.32 21.55
C PHE A 265 -30.91 -16.75 22.09
N LYS A 266 -30.89 -16.93 23.42
CA LYS A 266 -31.01 -18.25 24.07
C LYS A 266 -32.33 -18.96 23.75
N SER A 267 -33.41 -18.20 23.55
CA SER A 267 -34.71 -18.77 23.19
C SER A 267 -34.78 -19.24 21.73
N ILE A 268 -34.08 -18.54 20.83
CA ILE A 268 -33.94 -18.92 19.42
C ILE A 268 -33.02 -20.14 19.30
N GLU A 269 -31.90 -20.15 20.03
CA GLU A 269 -30.92 -21.24 20.06
C GLU A 269 -31.58 -22.58 20.44
N LYS A 270 -32.53 -22.57 21.38
CA LYS A 270 -33.30 -23.79 21.75
C LYS A 270 -34.27 -24.29 20.69
N ARG A 271 -34.58 -23.49 19.67
CA ARG A 271 -35.55 -23.80 18.60
C ARG A 271 -34.87 -24.17 17.28
N LEU A 272 -33.57 -23.88 17.14
CA LEU A 272 -32.70 -24.33 16.04
C LEU A 272 -32.21 -25.76 16.32
#